data_AF-A0A950RSY9-F1
#
_entry.id   AF-A0A950RSY9-F1
#
_cell.length_a   1.000
_cell.length_b   1.000
_cell.length_c   1.000
_cell.angle_alpha   90.00
_cell.angle_beta   90.00
_cell.angle_gamma   90.00
#
_symmetry.space_group_name_H-M   'P 1'
#
loop_
_entity.id
_entity.type
_entity.pdbx_description
1 polymer ?
#
loop_
_entity_poly.entity_id
_entity_poly.type
_entity_poly.pdbx_seq_one_letter_code
_entity_poly.pdbx_strand_id
1 'polypeptide(L)'
;MSQAYESLVAAERLLADPAQARLAALDALRALLEEWSVEPRGDSVVGLLEQAAETDQTLLDFRAEAAVLDRFPDEPDAAERAKIFVDAARARMVNI
;
A
#
# COMPACT_ATOMS: atom_id res chain seq x y z
N MET A 1 -16.72 3.44 -10.59
CA MET A 1 -15.36 2.98 -10.22
C MET A 1 -14.50 4.23 -10.22
N SER A 2 -13.88 4.59 -9.10
CA SER A 2 -13.01 5.77 -9.01
C SER A 2 -11.67 5.47 -9.69
N GLN A 3 -10.95 6.51 -10.12
CA GLN A 3 -9.61 6.38 -10.67
C GLN A 3 -8.65 5.72 -9.65
N ALA A 4 -8.79 6.05 -8.37
CA ALA A 4 -8.05 5.41 -7.28
C ALA A 4 -8.33 3.90 -7.17
N TYR A 5 -9.57 3.46 -7.34
CA TYR A 5 -9.89 2.03 -7.35
C TYR A 5 -9.25 1.30 -8.54
N GLU A 6 -9.18 1.93 -9.71
CA GLU A 6 -8.46 1.36 -10.87
C GLU A 6 -6.96 1.25 -10.61
N SER A 7 -6.35 2.26 -9.96
CA SER A 7 -4.96 2.22 -9.52
C SER A 7 -4.70 1.09 -8.51
N LEU A 8 -5.62 0.83 -7.58
CA LEU A 8 -5.52 -0.30 -6.66
C LEU A 8 -5.57 -1.65 -7.40
N VAL A 9 -6.45 -1.81 -8.39
CA VAL A 9 -6.50 -3.02 -9.22
C VAL A 9 -5.21 -3.20 -10.03
N ALA A 10 -4.58 -2.11 -10.47
CA ALA A 10 -3.27 -2.17 -11.09
C ALA A 10 -2.20 -2.65 -10.10
N ALA A 11 -2.20 -2.13 -8.87
CA ALA A 11 -1.30 -2.55 -7.80
C ALA A 11 -1.42 -4.06 -7.48
N GLU A 12 -2.64 -4.59 -7.46
CA GLU A 12 -2.88 -6.04 -7.26
C GLU A 12 -2.21 -6.92 -8.31
N ARG A 13 -2.17 -6.46 -9.57
CA ARG A 13 -1.53 -7.22 -10.66
C ARG A 13 -0.02 -7.30 -10.47
N LEU A 14 0.58 -6.31 -9.82
CA LEU A 14 2.02 -6.29 -9.54
C LEU A 14 2.43 -7.38 -8.54
N LEU A 15 1.51 -7.84 -7.67
CA LEU A 15 1.78 -8.93 -6.72
C LEU A 15 2.09 -10.28 -7.40
N ALA A 16 1.82 -10.44 -8.70
CA ALA A 16 2.20 -11.62 -9.46
C ALA A 16 3.73 -11.77 -9.62
N ASP A 17 4.47 -10.67 -9.47
CA ASP A 17 5.94 -10.64 -9.58
C ASP A 17 6.55 -10.15 -8.26
N PRO A 18 7.29 -11.00 -7.52
CA PRO A 18 7.94 -10.61 -6.27
C PRO A 18 8.86 -9.39 -6.41
N ALA A 19 9.52 -9.20 -7.57
CA ALA A 19 10.37 -8.04 -7.81
C ALA A 19 9.58 -6.71 -7.86
N GLN A 20 8.27 -6.78 -8.04
CA GLN A 20 7.37 -5.62 -8.09
C GLN A 20 6.55 -5.47 -6.80
N ALA A 21 6.78 -6.31 -5.79
CA ALA A 21 6.01 -6.30 -4.54
C ALA A 21 6.06 -4.93 -3.83
N ARG A 22 7.23 -4.31 -3.73
CA ARG A 22 7.35 -2.97 -3.14
C ARG A 22 6.55 -1.93 -3.92
N LEU A 23 6.57 -1.99 -5.26
CA LEU A 23 5.79 -1.09 -6.11
C LEU A 23 4.28 -1.30 -5.89
N ALA A 24 3.84 -2.56 -5.76
CA ALA A 24 2.46 -2.89 -5.43
C ALA A 24 1.99 -2.21 -4.14
N ALA A 25 2.81 -2.26 -3.08
CA ALA A 25 2.48 -1.62 -1.81
C ALA A 25 2.44 -0.09 -1.92
N LEU A 26 3.39 0.53 -2.63
CA LEU A 26 3.41 1.98 -2.86
C LEU A 26 2.17 2.44 -3.63
N ASP A 27 1.83 1.76 -4.73
CA ASP A 27 0.70 2.13 -5.58
C ASP A 27 -0.63 1.96 -4.86
N ALA A 28 -0.78 0.90 -4.05
CA ALA A 28 -1.97 0.69 -3.24
C ALA A 28 -2.16 1.78 -2.16
N LEU A 29 -1.09 2.17 -1.46
CA LEU A 29 -1.15 3.22 -0.45
C LEU A 29 -1.39 4.61 -1.08
N ARG A 30 -0.81 4.90 -2.24
CA ARG A 30 -1.09 6.12 -3.00
C ARG A 30 -2.55 6.18 -3.43
N ALA A 31 -3.07 5.09 -3.99
CA ALA A 31 -4.47 4.98 -4.37
C ALA A 31 -5.40 5.21 -3.16
N LEU A 32 -5.07 4.65 -1.99
CA LEU A 32 -5.85 4.88 -0.76
C LEU A 32 -5.87 6.35 -0.35
N LEU A 33 -4.72 7.02 -0.36
CA LEU A 33 -4.60 8.44 -0.04
C LEU A 33 -5.39 9.29 -1.05
N GLU A 34 -5.29 8.99 -2.34
CA GLU A 34 -6.06 9.66 -3.41
C GLU A 34 -7.57 9.51 -3.22
N GLU A 35 -8.05 8.30 -2.86
CA GLU A 35 -9.47 8.07 -2.56
C GLU A 35 -9.94 8.92 -1.37
N TRP A 36 -9.08 9.13 -0.38
CA TRP A 36 -9.33 10.04 0.75
C TRP A 36 -9.09 11.52 0.42
N SER A 37 -8.83 11.86 -0.84
CA SER A 37 -8.50 13.22 -1.27
C SER A 37 -7.28 13.81 -0.55
N VAL A 38 -6.34 12.94 -0.17
CA VAL A 38 -5.05 13.29 0.44
C VAL A 38 -3.95 13.15 -0.61
N GLU A 39 -3.20 14.23 -0.85
CA GLU A 39 -2.06 14.19 -1.79
C GLU A 39 -0.93 13.30 -1.22
N PRO A 40 -0.50 12.23 -1.91
CA PRO A 40 0.60 11.38 -1.45
C PRO A 40 1.94 12.12 -1.48
N ARG A 41 2.68 12.10 -0.37
CA ARG A 41 3.95 12.83 -0.23
C ARG A 41 5.16 11.91 0.07
N GLY A 42 4.90 10.65 0.41
CA GLY A 42 5.93 9.66 0.70
C GLY A 42 6.44 8.91 -0.53
N ASP A 43 7.74 8.55 -0.49
CA ASP A 43 8.41 7.72 -1.51
C ASP A 43 8.75 6.30 -1.02
N SER A 44 8.37 6.00 0.22
CA SER A 44 8.54 4.72 0.89
C SER A 44 7.21 4.15 1.36
N VAL A 45 7.16 2.82 1.52
CA VAL A 45 5.97 2.14 2.03
C VAL A 45 5.66 2.65 3.44
N VAL A 46 6.68 2.78 4.29
CA VAL A 46 6.54 3.37 5.64
C VAL A 46 6.03 4.80 5.56
N GLY A 47 6.58 5.64 4.69
CA GLY A 47 6.22 7.05 4.61
C GLY A 47 4.77 7.25 4.18
N LEU A 48 4.31 6.48 3.19
CA LEU A 48 2.91 6.51 2.76
C LEU A 48 1.97 5.87 3.79
N LEU A 49 2.40 4.82 4.49
CA LEU A 49 1.62 4.19 5.56
C LEU A 49 1.43 5.14 6.74
N GLU A 50 2.49 5.80 7.19
CA GLU A 50 2.44 6.80 8.27
C GLU A 50 1.56 7.99 7.87
N GLN A 51 1.59 8.42 6.60
CA GLN A 51 0.68 9.43 6.09
C GLN A 51 -0.77 8.95 6.09
N ALA A 52 -1.05 7.73 5.62
CA ALA A 52 -2.39 7.16 5.63
C ALA A 52 -2.92 6.96 7.07
N ALA A 53 -2.03 6.72 8.03
CA ALA A 53 -2.36 6.64 9.44
C ALA A 53 -2.81 7.96 10.07
N GLU A 54 -2.56 9.11 9.43
CA GLU A 54 -3.15 10.39 9.84
C GLU A 54 -4.69 10.37 9.70
N THR A 55 -5.21 9.60 8.74
CA THR A 55 -6.65 9.38 8.52
C THR A 55 -7.17 8.16 9.29
N ASP A 56 -6.40 7.06 9.31
CA ASP A 56 -6.76 5.83 10.03
C ASP A 56 -5.57 5.22 10.79
N GLN A 57 -5.51 5.48 12.09
CA GLN A 57 -4.42 5.05 12.97
C GLN A 57 -4.21 3.52 13.02
N THR A 58 -5.22 2.71 12.68
CA THR A 58 -5.07 1.24 12.67
C THR A 58 -4.07 0.76 11.62
N LEU A 59 -3.73 1.59 10.62
CA LEU A 59 -2.69 1.29 9.66
C LEU A 59 -1.29 1.21 10.28
N LEU A 60 -1.06 1.82 11.44
CA LEU A 60 0.24 1.75 12.15
C LEU A 60 0.56 0.34 12.66
N ASP A 61 -0.43 -0.54 12.76
CA ASP A 61 -0.21 -1.94 13.14
C ASP A 61 0.68 -2.67 12.12
N PHE A 62 0.72 -2.20 10.86
CA PHE A 62 1.52 -2.77 9.77
C PHE A 62 2.88 -2.09 9.58
N ARG A 63 3.29 -1.23 10.51
CA ARG A 63 4.53 -0.43 10.39
C ARG A 63 5.78 -1.31 10.33
N ALA A 64 5.79 -2.43 11.07
CA ALA A 64 6.92 -3.35 11.07
C ALA A 64 7.11 -4.00 9.70
N GLU A 65 6.02 -4.46 9.08
CA GLU A 65 6.00 -5.07 7.76
C GLU A 65 6.40 -4.07 6.68
N ALA A 66 5.97 -2.82 6.80
CA ALA A 66 6.34 -1.76 5.87
C ALA A 66 7.85 -1.48 5.94
N ALA A 67 8.41 -1.43 7.15
CA ALA A 67 9.84 -1.21 7.35
C ALA A 67 10.69 -2.36 6.80
N VAL A 68 10.21 -3.61 6.92
CA VAL A 68 10.87 -4.77 6.33
C VAL A 68 10.80 -4.71 4.81
N LEU A 69 9.63 -4.44 4.22
CA LEU A 69 9.45 -4.38 2.78
C LEU A 69 10.27 -3.25 2.12
N ASP A 70 10.39 -2.10 2.77
CA ASP A 70 11.25 -1.01 2.28
C ASP A 70 12.74 -1.38 2.34
N ARG A 71 13.16 -2.15 3.35
CA ARG A 71 14.57 -2.51 3.55
C ARG A 71 15.00 -3.73 2.72
N PHE A 72 14.10 -4.67 2.49
CA PHE A 72 14.37 -5.95 1.84
C PHE A 72 13.31 -6.24 0.76
N PRO A 73 13.26 -5.44 -0.33
CA PRO A 73 12.23 -5.55 -1.35
C PRO A 73 12.29 -6.84 -2.18
N ASP A 74 13.45 -7.52 -2.19
CA ASP A 74 13.71 -8.72 -2.99
C ASP A 74 13.65 -10.03 -2.18
N GLU A 75 13.19 -9.97 -0.92
CA GLU A 75 13.05 -11.17 -0.10
C GLU A 75 11.93 -12.10 -0.64
N PRO A 76 12.03 -13.43 -0.44
CA PRO A 76 11.04 -14.38 -0.95
C PRO A 76 9.60 -14.12 -0.46
N ASP A 77 9.44 -13.45 0.68
CA ASP A 77 8.14 -13.09 1.28
C ASP A 77 7.68 -11.67 0.92
N ALA A 78 8.41 -10.94 0.07
CA ALA A 78 8.09 -9.56 -0.28
C ALA A 78 6.67 -9.41 -0.85
N ALA A 79 6.22 -10.33 -1.71
CA ALA A 79 4.87 -10.32 -2.26
C ALA A 79 3.79 -10.54 -1.19
N GLU A 80 4.04 -11.41 -0.20
CA GLU A 80 3.13 -11.64 0.92
C GLU A 80 3.05 -10.41 1.83
N ARG A 81 4.19 -9.75 2.09
CA ARG A 81 4.22 -8.49 2.83
C ARG A 81 3.51 -7.37 2.10
N ALA A 82 3.75 -7.23 0.79
CA ALA A 82 3.10 -6.21 -0.03
C ALA A 82 1.58 -6.38 -0.06
N LYS A 83 1.11 -7.63 -0.10
CA LYS A 83 -0.32 -7.96 -0.08
C LYS A 83 -1.05 -7.39 1.13
N ILE A 84 -0.39 -7.29 2.29
CA ILE A 84 -0.98 -6.67 3.51
C ILE A 84 -1.48 -5.25 3.20
N PHE A 85 -0.69 -4.45 2.49
CA PHE A 85 -1.03 -3.07 2.16
C PHE A 85 -2.10 -2.97 1.09
N VAL A 86 -2.06 -3.86 0.09
CA VAL A 86 -3.08 -3.96 -0.95
C VAL A 86 -4.43 -4.35 -0.36
N ASP A 87 -4.47 -5.37 0.50
CA ASP A 87 -5.69 -5.82 1.19
C ASP A 87 -6.20 -4.74 2.16
N ALA A 88 -5.31 -4.05 2.88
CA ALA A 88 -5.66 -2.96 3.78
C ALA A 88 -6.27 -1.76 3.04
N ALA A 89 -5.73 -1.40 1.88
CA ALA A 89 -6.27 -0.35 1.02
C ALA A 89 -7.64 -0.74 0.47
N ARG A 90 -7.77 -1.96 -0.07
CA ARG A 90 -9.03 -2.51 -0.59
C ARG A 90 -10.14 -2.49 0.46
N ALA A 91 -9.84 -2.99 1.67
CA ALA A 91 -10.81 -3.05 2.76
C ALA A 91 -11.35 -1.66 3.13
N ARG A 92 -10.52 -0.61 3.03
CA ARG A 92 -10.93 0.76 3.32
C ARG A 92 -11.75 1.35 2.19
N MET A 93 -11.32 1.19 0.94
CA MET A 93 -12.06 1.70 -0.22
C MET A 93 -13.46 1.11 -0.37
N VAL A 94 -13.66 -0.15 0.01
CA VAL A 94 -14.99 -0.80 -0.06
C VAL A 94 -15.96 -0.26 1.01
N ASN A 95 -15.45 0.35 2.08
CA ASN A 95 -16.24 0.86 3.20
C ASN A 95 -16.48 2.39 3.15
N ILE A 96 -16.13 3.04 2.04
CA ILE A 96 -16.39 4.47 1.78
C ILE A 96 -17.69 4.60 0.97
#